data_AF-A0A940HTL6-F1
#
_entry.id   AF-A0A940HTL6-F1
#
_cell.length_a   1.000
_cell.length_b   1.000
_cell.length_c   1.000
_cell.angle_alpha   90.00
_cell.angle_beta   90.00
_cell.angle_gamma   90.00
#
_symmetry.space_group_name_H-M   'P 1'
#
loop_
_entity.id
_entity.type
_entity.pdbx_description
1 polymer ?
#
loop_
_entity_poly.entity_id
_entity_poly.type
_entity_poly.pdbx_seq_one_letter_code
_entity_poly.pdbx_strand_id
1 'polypeptide(L)'
;MIRSTRYTVLLCLFFFPAMLLHAQSKSNLKVLFVGYDPAKPMPDAKRSFPGMMSKEVFTADYTVRMPAFKGLLSQYFTVVSTIDCRDWKPSDSDPFDVTIFDFKPNPLPEATGKSDAEHAKAKYLPEGFSKPVVFISSTAAEMGEGIGLKLDWLCLCLDADAHHMKKDHAIFKGPLEKVNPTMEMKKTPDGVFHYTTGANIPKEIPMWKVQKVGYTTGDQCRIGLVSRGNRFTEGPDAEVISSGVCLKDVGAVALGRHGNFFLWGFGVSPAQMTEEAKKVFVNVVAYMKQFDGKLPITKKYNQSMATTNDVRERIANTSRKSFEEYVEEIRKFNEHNAAEKKRIDDKKAAGQALTSAEEESLQYIGRAQLLPVWDEYVKQMMGKYAATFGDDTEAFQKFMRANLDYIYCNAKGFFEYDIDEDVQAIGVPNHGLKLLDKCIGMLAKNDRPDLALRVLKKYTAEDLNTAKEWSNWLAKNRKKLYFSETNGYRFMINTYN
;
A
#
# COMPACT_ATOMS: atom_id res chain seq x y z
N MET A 1 36.97 -28.55 80.84
CA MET A 1 36.29 -27.51 81.64
C MET A 1 36.16 -26.26 80.76
N ILE A 2 34.94 -26.02 80.28
CA ILE A 2 34.33 -24.77 79.80
C ILE A 2 35.20 -23.80 78.98
N ARG A 3 34.95 -23.72 77.65
CA ARG A 3 35.19 -22.50 76.86
C ARG A 3 33.94 -22.11 76.08
N SER A 4 33.35 -21.02 76.57
CA SER A 4 32.47 -20.02 75.93
C SER A 4 32.24 -20.15 74.42
N THR A 5 30.98 -20.39 74.04
CA THR A 5 30.46 -20.16 72.69
C THR A 5 29.84 -18.77 72.64
N ARG A 6 30.42 -17.84 71.86
CA ARG A 6 29.78 -16.58 71.47
C ARG A 6 29.11 -16.80 70.12
N TYR A 7 27.78 -16.69 70.07
CA TYR A 7 27.04 -16.63 68.81
C TYR A 7 27.03 -15.19 68.30
N THR A 8 27.73 -14.95 67.20
CA THR A 8 27.56 -13.73 66.40
C THR A 8 26.45 -14.01 65.39
N VAL A 9 25.28 -13.43 65.59
CA VAL A 9 24.18 -13.47 64.61
C VAL A 9 24.55 -12.51 63.48
N LEU A 10 24.91 -13.06 62.31
CA LEU A 10 25.11 -12.31 61.08
C LEU A 10 23.73 -12.10 60.44
N LEU A 11 23.20 -10.87 60.53
CA LEU A 11 21.95 -10.50 59.86
C LEU A 11 22.26 -10.26 58.37
N CYS A 12 22.01 -11.24 57.51
CA CYS A 12 22.06 -11.08 56.07
C CYS A 12 20.85 -10.24 55.60
N LEU A 13 21.07 -8.94 55.39
CA LEU A 13 20.15 -8.06 54.67
C LEU A 13 20.15 -8.46 53.19
N PHE A 14 19.10 -9.16 52.76
CA PHE A 14 18.79 -9.35 51.35
C PHE A 14 18.41 -7.99 50.75
N PHE A 15 19.35 -7.35 50.06
CA PHE A 15 19.06 -6.25 49.14
C PHE A 15 18.35 -6.85 47.91
N PHE A 16 17.02 -6.80 47.90
CA PHE A 16 16.26 -6.90 46.65
C PHE A 16 16.51 -5.62 45.86
N PRO A 17 17.09 -5.66 44.64
CA PRO A 17 17.06 -4.50 43.77
C PRO A 17 15.61 -4.30 43.35
N ALA A 18 14.95 -3.30 43.92
CA ALA A 18 13.71 -2.78 43.39
C ALA A 18 14.01 -2.34 41.95
N MET A 19 13.56 -3.12 40.96
CA MET A 19 13.47 -2.62 39.60
C MET A 19 12.55 -1.41 39.64
N LEU A 20 13.14 -0.22 39.55
CA LEU A 20 12.42 1.00 39.25
C LEU A 20 11.80 0.82 37.86
N LEU A 21 10.58 0.32 37.82
CA LEU A 21 9.67 0.50 36.70
C LEU A 21 9.55 2.01 36.50
N HIS A 22 10.30 2.55 35.53
CA HIS A 22 10.06 3.89 35.03
C HIS A 22 8.60 3.90 34.54
N ALA A 23 7.72 4.56 35.28
CA ALA A 23 6.37 4.83 34.81
C ALA A 23 6.51 5.80 33.63
N GLN A 24 6.47 5.26 32.41
CA GLN A 24 6.43 6.08 31.21
C GLN A 24 5.20 6.98 31.28
N SER A 25 5.41 8.30 31.20
CA SER A 25 4.29 9.24 31.16
C SER A 25 3.48 8.98 29.90
N LYS A 26 2.20 8.63 30.05
CA LYS A 26 1.30 8.44 28.91
C LYS A 26 1.12 9.75 28.16
N SER A 27 1.02 9.64 26.84
CA SER A 27 0.65 10.75 25.96
C SER A 27 -0.79 11.17 26.18
N ASN A 28 -1.06 12.48 26.11
CA ASN A 28 -2.39 13.05 26.26
C ASN A 28 -3.29 12.87 25.01
N LEU A 29 -2.78 12.22 23.96
CA LEU A 29 -3.55 11.96 22.75
C LEU A 29 -4.75 11.06 23.04
N LYS A 30 -5.89 11.41 22.43
CA LYS A 30 -7.13 10.64 22.48
C LYS A 30 -7.23 9.74 21.27
N VAL A 31 -7.25 8.43 21.48
CA VAL A 31 -7.27 7.44 20.40
C VAL A 31 -8.61 6.72 20.35
N LEU A 32 -9.22 6.67 19.17
CA LEU A 32 -10.38 5.81 18.89
C LEU A 32 -9.91 4.57 18.13
N PHE A 33 -10.23 3.39 18.64
CA PHE A 33 -10.02 2.13 17.92
C PHE A 33 -11.35 1.57 17.42
N VAL A 34 -11.44 1.37 16.10
CA VAL A 34 -12.63 0.86 15.41
C VAL A 34 -12.37 -0.56 14.93
N GLY A 35 -13.10 -1.53 15.48
CA GLY A 35 -12.96 -2.94 15.14
C GLY A 35 -14.21 -3.74 15.54
N TYR A 36 -14.19 -5.07 15.49
CA TYR A 36 -15.32 -5.86 15.97
C TYR A 36 -15.34 -5.95 17.49
N ASP A 37 -16.47 -5.58 18.11
CA ASP A 37 -16.67 -5.73 19.55
C ASP A 37 -17.02 -7.19 19.86
N PRO A 38 -16.21 -7.89 20.69
CA PRO A 38 -16.47 -9.28 21.05
C PRO A 38 -17.78 -9.48 21.84
N ALA A 39 -18.37 -8.42 22.41
CA ALA A 39 -19.69 -8.48 23.03
C ALA A 39 -20.84 -8.64 22.02
N LYS A 40 -20.58 -8.41 20.73
CA LYS A 40 -21.55 -8.56 19.65
C LYS A 40 -21.34 -9.87 18.87
N PRO A 41 -22.39 -10.40 18.21
CA PRO A 41 -22.25 -11.58 17.36
C PRO A 41 -21.20 -11.37 16.27
N MET A 42 -20.39 -12.41 16.07
CA MET A 42 -19.42 -12.50 14.99
C MET A 42 -20.12 -12.35 13.63
N PRO A 43 -19.54 -11.60 12.66
CA PRO A 43 -20.11 -11.50 11.33
C PRO A 43 -20.02 -12.84 10.59
N ASP A 44 -20.99 -13.11 9.73
CA ASP A 44 -20.90 -14.20 8.76
C ASP A 44 -19.97 -13.83 7.60
N ALA A 45 -19.26 -14.82 7.06
CA ALA A 45 -18.45 -14.67 5.84
C ALA A 45 -18.98 -15.57 4.72
N LYS A 46 -19.14 -15.01 3.52
CA LYS A 46 -19.64 -15.75 2.34
C LYS A 46 -18.56 -16.56 1.62
N ARG A 47 -17.28 -16.18 1.77
CA ARG A 47 -16.13 -16.83 1.12
C ARG A 47 -14.97 -16.97 2.08
N SER A 48 -14.34 -15.85 2.44
CA SER A 48 -13.25 -15.79 3.41
C SER A 48 -13.50 -14.69 4.43
N PHE A 49 -12.93 -14.85 5.62
CA PHE A 49 -12.91 -13.78 6.61
C PHE A 49 -11.89 -12.69 6.21
N PRO A 50 -11.96 -11.47 6.78
CA PRO A 50 -11.08 -10.37 6.39
C PRO A 50 -9.60 -10.75 6.44
N GLY A 51 -8.81 -10.27 5.47
CA GLY A 51 -7.38 -10.62 5.38
C GLY A 51 -7.12 -12.11 5.09
N MET A 52 -8.05 -12.78 4.39
CA MET A 52 -7.97 -14.20 4.00
C MET A 52 -7.82 -15.17 5.18
N MET A 53 -8.32 -14.79 6.35
CA MET A 53 -8.34 -15.69 7.52
C MET A 53 -9.31 -16.86 7.29
N SER A 54 -8.95 -18.04 7.81
CA SER A 54 -9.91 -19.13 7.97
C SER A 54 -10.95 -18.78 9.04
N LYS A 55 -12.06 -19.53 9.07
CA LYS A 55 -13.08 -19.37 10.09
C LYS A 55 -12.53 -19.59 11.49
N GLU A 56 -11.67 -20.58 11.66
CA GLU A 56 -11.09 -20.98 12.95
C GLU A 56 -10.19 -19.86 13.49
N VAL A 57 -9.29 -19.35 12.64
CA VAL A 57 -8.41 -18.22 12.98
C VAL A 57 -9.23 -16.99 13.34
N PHE A 58 -10.20 -16.62 12.49
CA PHE A 58 -11.01 -15.45 12.75
C PHE A 58 -11.82 -15.59 14.05
N THR A 59 -12.40 -16.76 14.30
CA THR A 59 -13.14 -17.04 15.55
C THR A 59 -12.24 -16.90 16.77
N ALA A 60 -11.02 -17.43 16.71
CA ALA A 60 -10.05 -17.33 17.78
C ALA A 60 -9.61 -15.87 18.01
N ASP A 61 -9.36 -15.12 16.93
CA ASP A 61 -8.98 -13.71 17.00
C ASP A 61 -10.14 -12.82 17.47
N TYR A 62 -11.40 -13.15 17.13
CA TYR A 62 -12.57 -12.29 17.34
C TYR A 62 -12.72 -11.85 18.81
N THR A 63 -12.50 -12.78 19.74
CA THR A 63 -12.70 -12.52 21.18
C THR A 63 -11.57 -11.72 21.83
N VAL A 64 -10.38 -11.74 21.24
CA VAL A 64 -9.15 -11.21 21.88
C VAL A 64 -8.56 -10.01 21.16
N ARG A 65 -8.86 -9.80 19.88
CA ARG A 65 -8.19 -8.81 19.02
C ARG A 65 -8.41 -7.37 19.45
N MET A 66 -9.67 -6.92 19.55
CA MET A 66 -9.97 -5.56 20.03
C MET A 66 -9.46 -5.33 21.47
N PRO A 67 -9.67 -6.25 22.44
CA PRO A 67 -9.05 -6.13 23.76
C PRO A 67 -7.52 -6.01 23.74
N ALA A 68 -6.83 -6.75 22.87
CA ALA A 68 -5.37 -6.68 22.76
C ALA A 68 -4.89 -5.32 22.25
N PHE A 69 -5.56 -4.74 21.23
CA PHE A 69 -5.26 -3.39 20.77
C PHE A 69 -5.55 -2.33 21.83
N LYS A 70 -6.71 -2.40 22.49
CA LYS A 70 -7.04 -1.51 23.61
C LYS A 70 -5.97 -1.59 24.70
N GLY A 71 -5.58 -2.80 25.09
CA GLY A 71 -4.56 -3.06 26.11
C GLY A 71 -3.20 -2.45 25.74
N LEU A 72 -2.73 -2.63 24.51
CA LEU A 72 -1.49 -2.01 24.03
C LEU A 72 -1.60 -0.48 24.06
N LEU A 73 -2.63 0.09 23.44
CA LEU A 73 -2.80 1.55 23.33
C LEU A 73 -2.92 2.20 24.71
N SER A 74 -3.66 1.59 25.65
CA SER A 74 -3.85 2.12 27.00
C SER A 74 -2.57 2.14 27.84
N GLN A 75 -1.49 1.46 27.43
CA GLN A 75 -0.17 1.62 28.06
C GLN A 75 0.46 2.97 27.74
N TYR A 76 0.16 3.54 26.57
CA TYR A 76 0.85 4.72 26.03
C TYR A 76 -0.02 5.97 25.95
N PHE A 77 -1.35 5.84 25.92
CA PHE A 77 -2.28 6.96 25.75
C PHE A 77 -3.23 7.07 26.94
N THR A 78 -3.51 8.30 27.38
CA THR A 78 -4.40 8.55 28.53
C THR A 78 -5.86 8.23 28.23
N VAL A 79 -6.30 8.45 26.99
CA VAL A 79 -7.67 8.20 26.55
C VAL A 79 -7.67 7.26 25.37
N VAL A 80 -8.23 6.06 25.56
CA VAL A 80 -8.43 5.05 24.52
C VAL A 80 -9.86 4.56 24.58
N SER A 81 -10.61 4.80 23.52
CA SER A 81 -11.96 4.30 23.36
C SER A 81 -12.02 3.26 22.24
N THR A 82 -13.00 2.37 22.33
CA THR A 82 -13.27 1.34 21.33
C THR A 82 -14.71 1.45 20.87
N ILE A 83 -14.97 1.17 19.60
CA ILE A 83 -16.31 1.10 19.03
C ILE A 83 -16.41 -0.05 18.04
N ASP A 84 -17.56 -0.72 18.00
CA ASP A 84 -17.84 -1.72 16.98
C ASP A 84 -17.86 -1.05 15.59
N CYS A 85 -17.14 -1.60 14.61
CA CYS A 85 -17.03 -0.99 13.29
C CYS A 85 -18.39 -0.84 12.59
N ARG A 86 -19.38 -1.69 12.90
CA ARG A 86 -20.73 -1.61 12.34
C ARG A 86 -21.54 -0.42 12.87
N ASP A 87 -21.17 0.09 14.05
CA ASP A 87 -21.86 1.21 14.69
C ASP A 87 -21.19 2.56 14.38
N TRP A 88 -19.93 2.53 13.94
CA TRP A 88 -19.14 3.73 13.73
C TRP A 88 -19.76 4.66 12.67
N LYS A 89 -19.75 5.95 12.97
CA LYS A 89 -20.09 7.05 12.08
C LYS A 89 -18.93 8.05 12.04
N PRO A 90 -18.79 8.85 10.96
CA PRO A 90 -17.72 9.85 10.85
C PRO A 90 -17.57 10.76 12.07
N SER A 91 -18.67 11.26 12.63
CA SER A 91 -18.69 12.14 13.79
C SER A 91 -18.14 11.50 15.07
N ASP A 92 -18.13 10.17 15.17
CA ASP A 92 -17.58 9.49 16.36
C ASP A 92 -16.07 9.69 16.49
N SER A 93 -15.40 10.09 15.40
CA SER A 93 -13.98 10.44 15.41
C SER A 93 -13.70 11.88 15.86
N ASP A 94 -14.72 12.75 15.93
CA ASP A 94 -14.53 14.18 16.24
C ASP A 94 -13.87 14.45 17.61
N PRO A 95 -14.22 13.73 18.69
CA PRO A 95 -13.61 13.92 20.01
C PRO A 95 -12.17 13.39 20.12
N PHE A 96 -11.69 12.68 19.10
CA PHE A 96 -10.40 12.00 19.11
C PHE A 96 -9.37 12.69 18.22
N ASP A 97 -8.12 12.42 18.54
CA ASP A 97 -6.95 12.93 17.84
C ASP A 97 -6.54 12.04 16.67
N VAL A 98 -6.72 10.72 16.83
CA VAL A 98 -6.39 9.72 15.83
C VAL A 98 -7.41 8.58 15.91
N THR A 99 -7.92 8.16 14.75
CA THR A 99 -8.79 6.98 14.62
C THR A 99 -8.03 5.84 13.96
N ILE A 100 -8.08 4.65 14.56
CA ILE A 100 -7.47 3.43 14.03
C ILE A 100 -8.58 2.54 13.51
N PHE A 101 -8.52 2.14 12.23
CA PHE A 101 -9.46 1.18 11.65
C PHE A 101 -8.79 -0.18 11.46
N ASP A 102 -9.27 -1.15 12.24
CA ASP A 102 -8.88 -2.56 12.11
C ASP A 102 -9.75 -3.31 11.11
N PHE A 103 -11.03 -2.91 11.01
CA PHE A 103 -12.00 -3.42 10.04
C PHE A 103 -12.83 -2.25 9.50
N LYS A 104 -13.30 -2.39 8.26
CA LYS A 104 -14.16 -1.39 7.62
C LYS A 104 -15.53 -1.27 8.33
N PRO A 105 -16.09 -0.05 8.41
CA PRO A 105 -17.44 0.16 8.93
C PRO A 105 -18.52 -0.20 7.89
N ASN A 106 -19.78 0.05 8.22
CA ASN A 106 -20.85 0.03 7.23
C ASN A 106 -20.65 1.13 6.16
N PRO A 107 -21.03 0.90 4.89
CA PRO A 107 -21.01 1.94 3.87
C PRO A 107 -21.84 3.16 4.27
N LEU A 108 -21.39 4.35 3.87
CA LEU A 108 -22.14 5.58 4.09
C LEU A 108 -23.42 5.60 3.22
N PRO A 109 -24.54 6.19 3.70
CA PRO A 109 -25.80 6.24 2.95
C PRO A 109 -25.68 6.85 1.54
N GLU A 110 -24.84 7.87 1.39
CA GLU A 110 -24.55 8.55 0.11
C GLU A 110 -23.83 7.65 -0.91
N ALA A 111 -23.30 6.49 -0.49
CA ALA A 111 -22.73 5.48 -1.38
C ALA A 111 -23.79 4.66 -2.16
N THR A 112 -25.08 4.94 -1.94
CA THR A 112 -26.22 4.29 -2.63
C THR A 112 -26.86 5.17 -3.71
N GLY A 113 -26.35 6.40 -3.92
CA GLY A 113 -26.78 7.28 -5.00
C GLY A 113 -26.35 6.72 -6.35
N LYS A 114 -27.33 6.47 -7.24
CA LYS A 114 -27.12 6.00 -8.62
C LYS A 114 -26.07 6.87 -9.32
N SER A 115 -24.84 6.38 -9.42
CA SER A 115 -23.97 6.79 -10.52
C SER A 115 -24.34 5.90 -11.70
N ASP A 116 -24.48 6.48 -12.90
CA ASP A 116 -24.72 5.73 -14.15
C ASP A 116 -23.56 4.79 -14.53
N ALA A 117 -22.55 4.64 -13.67
CA ALA A 117 -21.56 3.58 -13.74
C ALA A 117 -22.03 2.38 -12.93
N GLU A 118 -22.23 1.25 -13.62
CA GLU A 118 -22.66 -0.06 -13.12
C GLU A 118 -21.77 -0.66 -11.98
N HIS A 119 -20.75 0.07 -11.51
CA HIS A 119 -19.74 -0.36 -10.55
C HIS A 119 -19.31 0.75 -9.56
N ALA A 120 -20.23 1.59 -9.07
CA ALA A 120 -19.92 2.60 -8.05
C ALA A 120 -19.32 1.94 -6.80
N LYS A 121 -18.07 2.28 -6.43
CA LYS A 121 -17.43 1.75 -5.23
C LYS A 121 -18.10 2.34 -3.99
N ALA A 122 -18.38 1.48 -3.00
CA ALA A 122 -18.91 1.92 -1.72
C ALA A 122 -17.95 2.92 -1.05
N LYS A 123 -18.49 4.00 -0.49
CA LYS A 123 -17.73 4.96 0.32
C LYS A 123 -17.93 4.65 1.80
N TYR A 124 -16.84 4.64 2.55
CA TYR A 124 -16.83 4.41 4.01
C TYR A 124 -16.40 5.65 4.80
N LEU A 125 -15.79 6.62 4.11
CA LEU A 125 -15.35 7.90 4.63
C LEU A 125 -15.92 9.03 3.76
N PRO A 126 -16.30 10.17 4.37
CA PRO A 126 -16.61 11.38 3.61
C PRO A 126 -15.38 11.87 2.84
N GLU A 127 -15.58 12.54 1.69
CA GLU A 127 -14.46 13.06 0.88
C GLU A 127 -13.57 14.07 1.60
N GLY A 128 -14.14 14.79 2.58
CA GLY A 128 -13.46 15.78 3.41
C GLY A 128 -13.06 15.28 4.80
N PHE A 129 -13.02 13.96 5.04
CA PHE A 129 -12.67 13.41 6.36
C PHE A 129 -11.24 13.82 6.75
N SER A 130 -11.13 14.72 7.73
CA SER A 130 -9.91 15.45 8.05
C SER A 130 -9.13 14.92 9.25
N LYS A 131 -9.75 14.05 10.05
CA LYS A 131 -9.10 13.45 11.23
C LYS A 131 -7.98 12.49 10.81
N PRO A 132 -6.86 12.45 11.55
CA PRO A 132 -5.81 11.47 11.32
C PRO A 132 -6.31 10.04 11.46
N VAL A 133 -5.90 9.18 10.53
CA VAL A 133 -6.31 7.78 10.44
C VAL A 133 -5.10 6.87 10.31
N VAL A 134 -5.13 5.76 11.05
CA VAL A 134 -4.25 4.60 10.83
C VAL A 134 -5.10 3.42 10.38
N PHE A 135 -4.87 2.92 9.18
CA PHE A 135 -5.48 1.70 8.67
C PHE A 135 -4.59 0.49 8.95
N ILE A 136 -5.21 -0.62 9.33
CA ILE A 136 -4.54 -1.92 9.47
C ILE A 136 -4.86 -2.78 8.26
N SER A 137 -3.81 -3.24 7.56
CA SER A 137 -3.88 -4.14 6.41
C SER A 137 -4.89 -3.66 5.34
N SER A 138 -5.75 -4.55 4.84
CA SER A 138 -6.66 -4.35 3.71
C SER A 138 -7.65 -3.20 3.90
N THR A 139 -7.92 -2.81 5.14
CA THR A 139 -8.84 -1.72 5.48
C THR A 139 -8.45 -0.40 4.81
N ALA A 140 -7.16 -0.18 4.53
CA ALA A 140 -6.69 1.01 3.82
C ALA A 140 -7.26 1.13 2.41
N ALA A 141 -7.18 0.06 1.63
CA ALA A 141 -7.71 0.04 0.28
C ALA A 141 -9.24 -0.01 0.28
N GLU A 142 -9.82 -0.85 1.15
CA GLU A 142 -11.28 -1.01 1.28
C GLU A 142 -11.98 0.32 1.57
N MET A 143 -11.40 1.17 2.42
CA MET A 143 -11.98 2.46 2.80
C MET A 143 -11.46 3.63 1.96
N GLY A 144 -10.21 3.55 1.49
CA GLY A 144 -9.49 4.64 0.84
C GLY A 144 -9.79 4.81 -0.65
N GLU A 145 -10.14 3.73 -1.36
CA GLU A 145 -10.37 3.79 -2.81
C GLU A 145 -11.49 4.76 -3.19
N GLY A 146 -12.60 4.77 -2.43
CA GLY A 146 -13.76 5.63 -2.68
C GLY A 146 -13.48 7.13 -2.53
N ILE A 147 -12.39 7.50 -1.85
CA ILE A 147 -11.97 8.89 -1.65
C ILE A 147 -10.64 9.22 -2.35
N GLY A 148 -10.13 8.28 -3.17
CA GLY A 148 -8.95 8.47 -4.01
C GLY A 148 -7.62 8.40 -3.26
N LEU A 149 -7.49 7.58 -2.22
CA LEU A 149 -6.19 7.39 -1.57
C LEU A 149 -5.23 6.59 -2.47
N LYS A 150 -3.93 6.93 -2.42
CA LYS A 150 -2.85 6.10 -3.00
C LYS A 150 -2.61 4.79 -2.24
N LEU A 151 -3.24 4.61 -1.08
CA LEU A 151 -3.19 3.40 -0.26
C LEU A 151 -4.09 2.32 -0.86
N ASP A 152 -3.81 1.92 -2.10
CA ASP A 152 -4.66 1.08 -2.94
C ASP A 152 -4.39 -0.42 -2.79
N TRP A 153 -5.25 -1.26 -3.39
CA TRP A 153 -5.07 -2.70 -3.35
C TRP A 153 -4.06 -3.15 -4.42
N LEU A 154 -2.77 -3.13 -4.11
CA LEU A 154 -1.79 -3.84 -4.95
C LEU A 154 -1.92 -5.34 -4.74
N CYS A 155 -1.79 -5.78 -3.49
CA CYS A 155 -1.81 -7.18 -3.15
C CYS A 155 -2.06 -7.41 -1.66
N LEU A 156 -2.89 -8.40 -1.36
CA LEU A 156 -3.03 -8.96 -0.03
C LEU A 156 -2.07 -10.15 0.09
N CYS A 157 -0.79 -9.85 0.23
CA CYS A 157 0.28 -10.85 0.28
C CYS A 157 1.49 -10.40 1.12
N LEU A 158 1.32 -9.37 1.96
CA LEU A 158 2.38 -8.96 2.88
C LEU A 158 2.52 -9.98 4.01
N ASP A 159 3.75 -10.43 4.21
CA ASP A 159 4.13 -11.38 5.23
C ASP A 159 4.85 -10.71 6.41
N ALA A 160 5.58 -11.48 7.21
CA ALA A 160 5.97 -11.12 8.56
C ALA A 160 7.04 -10.01 8.71
N ASP A 161 7.77 -9.74 7.64
CA ASP A 161 9.01 -8.98 7.66
C ASP A 161 8.92 -7.71 6.80
N ALA A 162 9.41 -6.60 7.33
CA ALA A 162 9.60 -5.34 6.59
C ALA A 162 11.02 -5.28 6.01
N HIS A 163 11.18 -4.61 4.86
CA HIS A 163 12.48 -4.34 4.28
C HIS A 163 12.50 -2.98 3.56
N HIS A 164 13.67 -2.56 3.06
CA HIS A 164 13.84 -1.26 2.40
C HIS A 164 13.31 -0.10 3.27
N MET A 165 13.61 -0.14 4.56
CA MET A 165 13.05 0.78 5.55
C MET A 165 13.82 2.10 5.64
N LYS A 166 13.09 3.21 5.81
CA LYS A 166 13.65 4.49 6.25
C LYS A 166 13.85 4.50 7.75
N LYS A 167 14.92 3.86 8.24
CA LYS A 167 15.23 3.71 9.67
C LYS A 167 15.34 5.04 10.43
N ASP A 168 15.70 6.12 9.74
CA ASP A 168 15.77 7.47 10.33
C ASP A 168 14.42 8.19 10.42
N HIS A 169 13.32 7.53 10.04
CA HIS A 169 11.97 8.09 10.11
C HIS A 169 11.52 8.33 11.56
N ALA A 170 10.64 9.31 11.75
CA ALA A 170 10.16 9.73 13.07
C ALA A 170 9.57 8.59 13.90
N ILE A 171 8.90 7.63 13.26
CA ILE A 171 8.27 6.48 13.96
C ILE A 171 9.28 5.53 14.61
N PHE A 172 10.55 5.55 14.18
CA PHE A 172 11.63 4.78 14.81
C PHE A 172 12.40 5.64 15.82
N LYS A 173 12.53 6.95 15.55
CA LYS A 173 13.16 7.91 16.48
C LYS A 173 12.38 8.08 17.78
N GLY A 174 11.08 7.81 17.75
CA GLY A 174 10.26 7.66 18.95
C GLY A 174 9.60 8.95 19.42
N PRO A 175 8.44 9.34 18.86
CA PRO A 175 7.58 10.31 19.53
C PRO A 175 7.14 9.83 20.92
N LEU A 176 7.14 8.51 21.16
CA LEU A 176 6.89 7.91 22.47
C LEU A 176 8.04 7.00 22.91
N GLU A 177 8.46 6.08 22.02
CA GLU A 177 9.49 5.07 22.30
C GLU A 177 10.57 5.09 21.22
N LYS A 178 11.85 5.23 21.60
CA LYS A 178 12.93 5.04 20.62
C LYS A 178 13.06 3.56 20.27
N VAL A 179 13.05 3.24 18.97
CA VAL A 179 13.20 1.89 18.44
C VAL A 179 14.32 1.87 17.43
N ASN A 180 15.30 0.99 17.65
CA ASN A 180 16.28 0.61 16.64
C ASN A 180 15.88 -0.79 16.14
N PRO A 181 15.22 -0.92 14.99
CA PRO A 181 14.75 -2.22 14.51
C PRO A 181 15.90 -3.21 14.40
N THR A 182 15.71 -4.41 14.95
CA THR A 182 16.67 -5.50 14.79
C THR A 182 16.57 -6.03 13.36
N MET A 183 17.66 -5.88 12.60
CA MET A 183 17.73 -6.28 11.20
C MET A 183 18.42 -7.62 11.06
N GLU A 184 17.80 -8.55 10.35
CA GLU A 184 18.36 -9.86 10.01
C GLU A 184 18.57 -9.97 8.51
N MET A 185 19.74 -10.45 8.07
CA MET A 185 19.95 -10.78 6.66
C MET A 185 19.14 -12.03 6.31
N LYS A 186 18.24 -11.90 5.34
CA LYS A 186 17.37 -12.98 4.86
C LYS A 186 17.35 -13.01 3.34
N LYS A 187 17.02 -14.16 2.75
CA LYS A 187 16.81 -14.31 1.31
C LYS A 187 15.82 -13.27 0.81
N THR A 188 16.18 -12.55 -0.24
CA THR A 188 15.29 -11.59 -0.91
C THR A 188 14.04 -12.33 -1.42
N PRO A 189 12.83 -11.78 -1.22
CA PRO A 189 11.61 -12.41 -1.69
C PRO A 189 11.68 -12.64 -3.20
N ASP A 190 11.40 -13.87 -3.65
CA ASP A 190 11.56 -14.24 -5.08
C ASP A 190 10.73 -13.32 -5.99
N GLY A 191 9.58 -12.86 -5.49
CA GLY A 191 8.69 -11.91 -6.16
C GLY A 191 9.36 -10.63 -6.67
N VAL A 192 10.42 -10.18 -5.99
CA VAL A 192 11.18 -8.98 -6.37
C VAL A 192 11.83 -9.12 -7.75
N PHE A 193 12.33 -10.32 -8.09
CA PHE A 193 13.10 -10.55 -9.30
C PHE A 193 12.25 -10.64 -10.56
N HIS A 194 10.92 -10.72 -10.44
CA HIS A 194 9.99 -10.65 -11.57
C HIS A 194 9.77 -9.21 -12.08
N TYR A 195 10.41 -8.22 -11.46
CA TYR A 195 10.30 -6.81 -11.82
C TYR A 195 11.65 -6.22 -12.19
N THR A 196 11.66 -5.24 -13.09
CA THR A 196 12.91 -4.54 -13.46
C THR A 196 13.61 -3.87 -12.27
N THR A 197 12.86 -3.47 -11.23
CA THR A 197 13.39 -2.92 -9.98
C THR A 197 14.18 -3.94 -9.17
N GLY A 198 13.95 -5.24 -9.40
CA GLY A 198 14.67 -6.35 -8.77
C GLY A 198 16.04 -6.68 -9.37
N ALA A 199 16.35 -6.19 -10.58
CA ALA A 199 17.53 -6.62 -11.34
C ALA A 199 18.87 -6.45 -10.61
N ASN A 200 18.97 -5.44 -9.75
CA ASN A 200 20.18 -5.12 -8.98
C ASN A 200 20.02 -5.36 -7.47
N ILE A 201 18.95 -6.01 -7.04
CA ILE A 201 18.74 -6.32 -5.64
C ILE A 201 19.59 -7.54 -5.27
N PRO A 202 20.35 -7.50 -4.16
CA PRO A 202 21.12 -8.66 -3.71
C PRO A 202 20.22 -9.86 -3.42
N LYS A 203 20.80 -11.08 -3.43
CA LYS A 203 20.06 -12.31 -3.09
C LYS A 203 19.63 -12.38 -1.63
N GLU A 204 20.26 -11.60 -0.76
CA GLU A 204 19.90 -11.44 0.64
C GLU A 204 19.84 -9.96 0.99
N ILE A 205 18.82 -9.56 1.76
CA ILE A 205 18.61 -8.18 2.20
C ILE A 205 18.32 -8.15 3.71
N PRO A 206 18.63 -7.02 4.38
CA PRO A 206 18.28 -6.85 5.78
C PRO A 206 16.76 -6.67 5.92
N MET A 207 16.15 -7.46 6.81
CA MET A 207 14.73 -7.46 7.11
C MET A 207 14.46 -7.26 8.61
N TRP A 208 13.37 -6.58 8.93
CA TRP A 208 12.89 -6.38 10.29
C TRP A 208 11.65 -7.23 10.54
N LYS A 209 11.69 -8.10 11.55
CA LYS A 209 10.55 -8.96 11.90
C LYS A 209 9.48 -8.16 12.65
N VAL A 210 8.36 -7.89 11.98
CA VAL A 210 7.25 -7.09 12.52
C VAL A 210 6.26 -7.95 13.28
N GLN A 211 5.97 -9.14 12.75
CA GLN A 211 5.06 -10.12 13.35
C GLN A 211 5.74 -11.46 13.55
N LYS A 212 5.28 -12.20 14.56
CA LYS A 212 5.86 -13.48 14.99
C LYS A 212 5.51 -14.62 14.03
N VAL A 213 4.34 -14.52 13.40
CA VAL A 213 3.73 -15.48 12.48
C VAL A 213 3.73 -14.96 11.05
N GLY A 214 3.78 -15.86 10.08
CA GLY A 214 3.74 -15.52 8.66
C GLY A 214 3.06 -16.57 7.79
N TYR A 215 2.36 -16.12 6.74
CA TYR A 215 1.63 -17.06 5.89
C TYR A 215 2.56 -17.88 5.00
N THR A 216 3.76 -17.38 4.67
CA THR A 216 4.74 -18.17 3.90
C THR A 216 5.44 -19.23 4.74
N THR A 217 5.41 -19.11 6.07
CA THR A 217 5.88 -20.15 7.01
C THR A 217 4.80 -21.18 7.35
N GLY A 218 3.62 -21.09 6.73
CA GLY A 218 2.50 -22.01 6.96
C GLY A 218 1.66 -21.66 8.19
N ASP A 219 1.91 -20.53 8.85
CA ASP A 219 1.08 -20.08 9.96
C ASP A 219 -0.28 -19.60 9.44
N GLN A 220 -1.35 -19.97 10.14
CA GLN A 220 -2.66 -19.43 9.86
C GLN A 220 -2.80 -18.06 10.55
N CYS A 221 -2.71 -16.98 9.77
CA CYS A 221 -2.78 -15.60 10.28
C CYS A 221 -3.49 -14.65 9.31
N ARG A 222 -3.86 -13.45 9.80
CA ARG A 222 -4.37 -12.37 8.93
C ARG A 222 -3.26 -11.87 8.00
N ILE A 223 -3.43 -12.06 6.69
CA ILE A 223 -2.48 -11.62 5.67
C ILE A 223 -2.48 -10.09 5.60
N GLY A 224 -1.29 -9.51 5.45
CA GLY A 224 -1.12 -8.06 5.33
C GLY A 224 -1.35 -7.55 3.89
N LEU A 225 -1.59 -6.24 3.78
CA LEU A 225 -1.73 -5.53 2.50
C LEU A 225 -0.43 -4.79 2.16
N VAL A 226 -0.04 -4.82 0.89
CA VAL A 226 0.83 -3.80 0.29
C VAL A 226 0.05 -2.94 -0.72
N SER A 227 0.41 -1.66 -0.82
CA SER A 227 -0.08 -0.73 -1.84
C SER A 227 0.94 -0.51 -2.95
N ARG A 228 0.53 0.06 -4.10
CA ARG A 228 1.43 0.35 -5.22
C ARG A 228 2.44 1.43 -4.86
N GLY A 229 3.73 1.12 -5.06
CA GLY A 229 4.83 2.08 -4.89
C GLY A 229 5.07 2.99 -6.10
N ASN A 230 4.63 2.57 -7.29
CA ASN A 230 4.80 3.35 -8.52
C ASN A 230 4.21 4.75 -8.34
N ARG A 231 5.09 5.76 -8.47
CA ARG A 231 4.72 7.18 -8.40
C ARG A 231 3.99 7.58 -7.10
N PHE A 232 4.25 6.86 -6.00
CA PHE A 232 3.58 7.12 -4.72
C PHE A 232 3.92 8.51 -4.15
N THR A 233 5.19 8.90 -4.18
CA THR A 233 5.72 10.14 -3.57
C THR A 233 5.92 11.30 -4.56
N GLU A 234 5.09 11.40 -5.59
CA GLU A 234 5.13 12.55 -6.52
C GLU A 234 4.73 13.88 -5.85
N GLY A 235 3.79 13.80 -4.91
CA GLY A 235 3.30 14.93 -4.14
C GLY A 235 3.91 15.00 -2.73
N PRO A 236 3.87 16.19 -2.10
CA PRO A 236 4.38 16.41 -0.75
C PRO A 236 3.51 15.79 0.34
N ASP A 237 2.31 15.33 -0.03
CA ASP A 237 1.31 14.74 0.84
C ASP A 237 1.53 13.25 1.08
N ALA A 238 2.45 12.60 0.36
CA ALA A 238 2.69 11.17 0.45
C ALA A 238 4.13 10.82 0.85
N GLU A 239 4.27 9.73 1.60
CA GLU A 239 5.58 9.16 1.94
C GLU A 239 5.53 7.64 2.02
N VAL A 240 6.60 7.00 1.55
CA VAL A 240 6.87 5.57 1.76
C VAL A 240 7.90 5.43 2.87
N ILE A 241 7.64 4.58 3.84
CA ILE A 241 8.51 4.33 4.99
C ILE A 241 9.17 2.96 4.88
N SER A 242 8.43 1.96 4.43
CA SER A 242 9.00 0.63 4.15
C SER A 242 8.24 -0.10 3.07
N SER A 243 8.94 -1.07 2.49
CA SER A 243 8.33 -2.22 1.82
C SER A 243 8.31 -3.41 2.79
N GLY A 244 7.97 -4.60 2.31
CA GLY A 244 7.97 -5.83 3.10
C GLY A 244 7.85 -7.06 2.24
N VAL A 245 8.10 -8.21 2.87
CA VAL A 245 8.10 -9.52 2.21
C VAL A 245 6.73 -9.79 1.60
N CYS A 246 6.65 -9.77 0.27
CA CYS A 246 5.43 -10.00 -0.48
C CYS A 246 5.75 -10.52 -1.89
N LEU A 247 4.72 -10.82 -2.68
CA LEU A 247 4.84 -11.32 -4.05
C LEU A 247 5.04 -10.18 -5.09
N LYS A 248 5.44 -8.99 -4.65
CA LYS A 248 5.51 -7.78 -5.46
C LYS A 248 6.92 -7.20 -5.42
N ASP A 249 7.10 -6.09 -6.13
CA ASP A 249 8.38 -5.44 -6.27
C ASP A 249 8.87 -4.80 -4.95
N VAL A 250 10.14 -4.37 -4.91
CA VAL A 250 10.72 -3.67 -3.74
C VAL A 250 10.05 -2.33 -3.44
N GLY A 251 9.30 -1.78 -4.40
CA GLY A 251 8.55 -0.55 -4.25
C GLY A 251 7.21 -0.72 -3.54
N ALA A 252 6.70 -1.95 -3.43
CA ALA A 252 5.41 -2.23 -2.78
C ALA A 252 5.37 -1.67 -1.36
N VAL A 253 4.37 -0.86 -1.06
CA VAL A 253 4.33 -0.05 0.17
C VAL A 253 3.65 -0.84 1.29
N ALA A 254 4.44 -1.22 2.30
CA ALA A 254 3.93 -1.88 3.51
C ALA A 254 3.65 -0.86 4.63
N LEU A 255 4.50 0.17 4.75
CA LEU A 255 4.29 1.31 5.64
C LEU A 255 4.38 2.60 4.82
N GLY A 256 3.32 3.40 4.85
CA GLY A 256 3.28 4.67 4.11
C GLY A 256 2.11 5.55 4.51
N ARG A 257 2.19 6.83 4.16
CA ARG A 257 1.16 7.83 4.48
C ARG A 257 0.73 8.57 3.21
N HIS A 258 -0.54 8.93 3.15
CA HIS A 258 -1.11 9.84 2.16
C HIS A 258 -2.06 10.83 2.86
N GLY A 259 -1.64 12.09 2.95
CA GLY A 259 -2.27 13.11 3.78
C GLY A 259 -2.44 12.67 5.24
N ASN A 260 -3.66 12.76 5.74
CA ASN A 260 -4.04 12.35 7.09
C ASN A 260 -4.26 10.83 7.25
N PHE A 261 -3.91 10.01 6.26
CA PHE A 261 -4.12 8.56 6.29
C PHE A 261 -2.79 7.79 6.28
N PHE A 262 -2.65 6.81 7.16
CA PHE A 262 -1.49 5.93 7.24
C PHE A 262 -1.89 4.48 6.97
N LEU A 263 -1.07 3.76 6.20
CA LEU A 263 -1.12 2.32 6.04
C LEU A 263 -0.14 1.66 6.99
N TRP A 264 -0.67 0.93 7.97
CA TRP A 264 0.04 -0.15 8.66
C TRP A 264 -0.30 -1.47 7.97
N GLY A 265 0.50 -1.88 6.98
CA GLY A 265 0.18 -3.01 6.12
C GLY A 265 0.08 -4.37 6.82
N PHE A 266 0.78 -4.54 7.94
CA PHE A 266 0.82 -5.80 8.70
C PHE A 266 -0.51 -6.08 9.41
N GLY A 267 -0.99 -7.33 9.32
CA GLY A 267 -2.37 -7.68 9.67
C GLY A 267 -2.59 -8.19 11.10
N VAL A 268 -1.55 -8.65 11.79
CA VAL A 268 -1.75 -9.38 13.06
C VAL A 268 -2.14 -8.47 14.24
N SER A 269 -2.72 -9.07 15.28
CA SER A 269 -3.02 -8.39 16.54
C SER A 269 -1.75 -8.16 17.38
N PRO A 270 -1.78 -7.30 18.41
CA PRO A 270 -0.62 -7.07 19.28
C PRO A 270 -0.07 -8.33 19.95
N ALA A 271 -0.89 -9.37 20.15
CA ALA A 271 -0.41 -10.64 20.71
C ALA A 271 0.70 -11.26 19.83
N GLN A 272 0.57 -11.11 18.52
CA GLN A 272 1.45 -11.68 17.51
C GLN A 272 2.46 -10.67 16.94
N MET A 273 2.42 -9.40 17.36
CA MET A 273 3.48 -8.43 17.03
C MET A 273 4.75 -8.72 17.83
N THR A 274 5.93 -8.41 17.27
CA THR A 274 7.17 -8.32 18.05
C THR A 274 7.12 -7.12 19.00
N GLU A 275 7.96 -7.10 20.04
CA GLU A 275 7.97 -5.97 20.99
C GLU A 275 8.41 -4.67 20.32
N GLU A 276 9.35 -4.73 19.38
CA GLU A 276 9.74 -3.58 18.55
C GLU A 276 8.55 -3.07 17.72
N ALA A 277 7.80 -3.98 17.10
CA ALA A 277 6.65 -3.61 16.27
C ALA A 277 5.53 -2.95 17.09
N LYS A 278 5.26 -3.41 18.31
CA LYS A 278 4.29 -2.76 19.22
C LYS A 278 4.68 -1.31 19.50
N LYS A 279 5.96 -1.06 19.76
CA LYS A 279 6.51 0.29 20.01
C LYS A 279 6.42 1.17 18.77
N VAL A 280 6.79 0.65 17.60
CA VAL A 280 6.66 1.39 16.33
C VAL A 280 5.19 1.68 16.00
N PHE A 281 4.28 0.74 16.27
CA PHE A 281 2.84 0.95 16.06
C PHE A 281 2.30 2.12 16.89
N VAL A 282 2.61 2.19 18.19
CA VAL A 282 2.17 3.33 19.02
C VAL A 282 2.87 4.63 18.62
N ASN A 283 4.11 4.57 18.15
CA ASN A 283 4.78 5.73 17.56
C ASN A 283 4.10 6.22 16.28
N VAL A 284 3.60 5.32 15.42
CA VAL A 284 2.80 5.68 14.23
C VAL A 284 1.55 6.45 14.66
N VAL A 285 0.83 5.98 15.67
CA VAL A 285 -0.36 6.66 16.20
C VAL A 285 0.01 8.06 16.68
N ALA A 286 1.06 8.22 17.47
CA ALA A 286 1.51 9.54 17.93
C ALA A 286 2.00 10.45 16.78
N TYR A 287 2.71 9.87 15.82
CA TYR A 287 3.20 10.57 14.62
C TYR A 287 2.06 11.15 13.79
N MET A 288 0.94 10.44 13.68
CA MET A 288 -0.17 10.84 12.83
C MET A 288 -0.92 12.10 13.28
N LYS A 289 -0.85 12.47 14.58
CA LYS A 289 -1.56 13.65 15.10
C LYS A 289 -1.25 14.94 14.32
N GLN A 290 -0.01 15.12 13.85
CA GLN A 290 0.41 16.34 13.15
C GLN A 290 -0.24 16.53 11.78
N PHE A 291 -0.91 15.50 11.25
CA PHE A 291 -1.58 15.55 9.96
C PHE A 291 -3.08 15.85 10.08
N ASP A 292 -3.55 16.31 11.24
CA ASP A 292 -4.93 16.77 11.41
C ASP A 292 -5.25 17.90 10.41
N GLY A 293 -6.31 17.73 9.63
CA GLY A 293 -6.67 18.66 8.55
C GLY A 293 -5.83 18.56 7.27
N LYS A 294 -4.79 17.72 7.21
CA LYS A 294 -3.92 17.56 6.03
C LYS A 294 -4.52 16.56 5.04
N LEU A 295 -5.56 16.98 4.33
CA LEU A 295 -6.23 16.15 3.32
C LEU A 295 -5.27 15.75 2.17
N PRO A 296 -5.47 14.59 1.54
CA PRO A 296 -4.78 14.22 0.31
C PRO A 296 -4.93 15.26 -0.80
N ILE A 297 -3.81 15.61 -1.44
CA ILE A 297 -3.74 16.49 -2.60
C ILE A 297 -3.78 15.65 -3.88
N THR A 298 -2.98 14.58 -3.93
CA THR A 298 -2.81 13.76 -5.13
C THR A 298 -3.74 12.54 -5.11
N LYS A 299 -4.97 12.70 -5.61
CA LYS A 299 -5.98 11.63 -5.55
C LYS A 299 -5.81 10.59 -6.66
N LYS A 300 -5.94 9.31 -6.31
CA LYS A 300 -5.90 8.16 -7.23
C LYS A 300 -7.22 7.39 -7.17
N TYR A 301 -8.14 7.69 -8.08
CA TYR A 301 -9.46 7.02 -8.12
C TYR A 301 -9.45 5.70 -8.93
N ASN A 302 -8.48 5.53 -9.81
CA ASN A 302 -8.32 4.33 -10.63
C ASN A 302 -6.97 3.67 -10.33
N GLN A 303 -7.02 2.51 -9.69
CA GLN A 303 -5.82 1.74 -9.35
C GLN A 303 -5.14 1.11 -10.56
N SER A 304 -5.89 0.91 -11.65
CA SER A 304 -5.42 0.32 -12.90
C SER A 304 -4.97 1.37 -13.92
N MET A 305 -4.95 2.66 -13.55
CA MET A 305 -4.33 3.67 -14.40
C MET A 305 -2.83 3.40 -14.48
N ALA A 306 -2.30 3.27 -15.71
CA ALA A 306 -0.87 3.15 -15.93
C ALA A 306 -0.12 4.43 -15.53
N THR A 307 1.14 4.24 -15.22
CA THR A 307 2.15 5.28 -15.04
C THR A 307 3.32 5.01 -15.97
N THR A 308 4.26 5.94 -16.07
CA THR A 308 5.45 5.74 -16.88
C THR A 308 6.33 4.61 -16.33
N ASN A 309 6.16 4.22 -15.05
CA ASN A 309 6.80 3.01 -14.52
C ASN A 309 6.26 1.75 -15.20
N ASP A 310 4.95 1.64 -15.37
CA ASP A 310 4.32 0.49 -16.04
C ASP A 310 4.73 0.42 -17.52
N VAL A 311 4.88 1.58 -18.19
CA VAL A 311 5.39 1.64 -19.56
C VAL A 311 6.85 1.19 -19.65
N ARG A 312 7.70 1.59 -18.71
CA ARG A 312 9.11 1.12 -18.66
C ARG A 312 9.20 -0.38 -18.44
N GLU A 313 8.37 -0.92 -17.55
CA GLU A 313 8.28 -2.36 -17.30
C GLU A 313 7.84 -3.10 -18.57
N ARG A 314 6.83 -2.56 -19.28
CA ARG A 314 6.37 -3.09 -20.56
C ARG A 314 7.47 -3.10 -21.61
N ILE A 315 8.21 -1.99 -21.77
CA ILE A 315 9.36 -1.89 -22.69
C ILE A 315 10.41 -2.96 -22.37
N ALA A 316 10.75 -3.14 -21.09
CA ALA A 316 11.75 -4.12 -20.68
C ALA A 316 11.28 -5.57 -20.94
N ASN A 317 10.00 -5.83 -20.70
CA ASN A 317 9.40 -7.15 -20.87
C ASN A 317 9.11 -7.49 -22.35
N THR A 318 9.14 -6.52 -23.27
CA THR A 318 9.13 -6.80 -24.71
C THR A 318 10.50 -7.29 -25.17
N SER A 319 10.93 -8.47 -24.69
CA SER A 319 12.24 -9.05 -24.99
C SER A 319 12.21 -10.58 -25.05
N ARG A 320 13.20 -11.17 -25.75
CA ARG A 320 13.32 -12.63 -25.83
C ARG A 320 13.58 -13.26 -24.47
N LYS A 321 14.42 -12.62 -23.66
CA LYS A 321 14.74 -13.06 -22.30
C LYS A 321 13.48 -13.14 -21.44
N SER A 322 12.67 -12.08 -21.41
CA SER A 322 11.43 -12.04 -20.61
C SER A 322 10.40 -13.07 -21.07
N PHE A 323 10.33 -13.34 -22.38
CA PHE A 323 9.51 -14.43 -22.91
C PHE A 323 9.96 -15.80 -22.39
N GLU A 324 11.25 -16.09 -22.44
CA GLU A 324 11.81 -17.37 -22.00
C GLU A 324 11.63 -17.58 -20.48
N GLU A 325 11.81 -16.52 -19.70
CA GLU A 325 11.51 -16.52 -18.26
C GLU A 325 10.02 -16.80 -18.00
N TYR A 326 9.11 -16.15 -18.73
CA TYR A 326 7.68 -16.36 -18.59
C TYR A 326 7.25 -17.79 -18.99
N VAL A 327 7.81 -18.36 -20.06
CA VAL A 327 7.58 -19.76 -20.45
C VAL A 327 7.98 -20.72 -19.33
N GLU A 328 9.15 -20.48 -18.71
CA GLU A 328 9.65 -21.32 -17.63
C GLU A 328 8.81 -21.19 -16.35
N GLU A 329 8.31 -20.00 -16.04
CA GLU A 329 7.36 -19.79 -14.93
C GLU A 329 6.06 -20.58 -15.13
N ILE A 330 5.47 -20.53 -16.32
CA ILE A 330 4.26 -21.29 -16.64
C ILE A 330 4.52 -22.80 -16.58
N ARG A 331 5.70 -23.26 -17.03
CA ARG A 331 6.09 -24.67 -16.91
C ARG A 331 6.15 -25.11 -15.45
N LYS A 332 6.86 -24.38 -14.60
CA LYS A 332 6.96 -24.66 -13.16
C LYS A 332 5.60 -24.61 -12.47
N PHE A 333 4.77 -23.62 -12.81
CA PHE A 333 3.39 -23.54 -12.32
C PHE A 333 2.61 -24.81 -12.68
N ASN A 334 2.66 -25.25 -13.93
CA ASN A 334 1.96 -26.44 -14.40
C ASN A 334 2.44 -27.71 -13.69
N GLU A 335 3.76 -27.87 -13.51
CA GLU A 335 4.35 -29.00 -12.78
C GLU A 335 3.90 -29.01 -11.32
N HIS A 336 3.99 -27.87 -10.63
CA HIS A 336 3.53 -27.74 -9.25
C HIS A 336 2.04 -28.00 -9.13
N ASN A 337 1.24 -27.44 -10.03
CA ASN A 337 -0.21 -27.61 -10.05
C ASN A 337 -0.62 -29.08 -10.24
N ALA A 338 0.04 -29.80 -11.15
CA ALA A 338 -0.18 -31.22 -11.35
C ALA A 338 0.24 -32.05 -10.12
N ALA A 339 1.39 -31.73 -9.52
CA ALA A 339 1.87 -32.39 -8.32
C ALA A 339 0.94 -32.19 -7.12
N GLU A 340 0.42 -30.98 -6.92
CA GLU A 340 -0.50 -30.67 -5.82
C GLU A 340 -1.85 -31.34 -6.02
N LYS A 341 -2.37 -31.37 -7.25
CA LYS A 341 -3.58 -32.13 -7.56
C LYS A 341 -3.41 -33.60 -7.23
N LYS A 342 -2.27 -34.18 -7.61
CA LYS A 342 -1.95 -35.58 -7.30
C LYS A 342 -1.88 -35.81 -5.78
N ARG A 343 -1.23 -34.91 -5.03
CA ARG A 343 -1.12 -35.01 -3.56
C ARG A 343 -2.50 -35.05 -2.90
N ILE A 344 -3.42 -34.17 -3.31
CA ILE A 344 -4.78 -34.12 -2.76
C ILE A 344 -5.59 -35.36 -3.17
N ASP A 345 -5.44 -35.83 -4.41
CA ASP A 345 -6.10 -37.06 -4.88
C ASP A 345 -5.62 -38.31 -4.12
N ASP A 346 -4.30 -38.45 -3.92
CA ASP A 346 -3.71 -39.56 -3.15
C ASP A 346 -4.21 -39.53 -1.70
N LYS A 347 -4.28 -38.33 -1.09
CA LYS A 347 -4.81 -38.13 0.27
C LYS A 347 -6.28 -38.57 0.37
N LYS A 348 -7.09 -38.19 -0.62
CA LYS A 348 -8.49 -38.61 -0.72
C LYS A 348 -8.64 -40.11 -0.93
N ALA A 349 -7.82 -40.70 -1.80
CA ALA A 349 -7.80 -42.14 -2.06
C ALA A 349 -7.37 -42.96 -0.82
N ALA A 350 -6.52 -42.40 0.02
CA ALA A 350 -6.13 -42.97 1.32
C ALA A 350 -7.20 -42.82 2.42
N GLY A 351 -8.37 -42.25 2.11
CA GLY A 351 -9.47 -42.06 3.07
C GLY A 351 -9.20 -40.97 4.12
N GLN A 352 -8.19 -40.11 3.90
CA GLN A 352 -7.88 -39.02 4.82
C GLN A 352 -8.78 -37.81 4.56
N ALA A 353 -9.22 -37.14 5.63
CA ALA A 353 -10.01 -35.92 5.52
C ALA A 353 -9.19 -34.77 4.92
N LEU A 354 -9.79 -34.05 3.98
CA LEU A 354 -9.23 -32.81 3.45
C LEU A 354 -9.46 -31.67 4.45
N THR A 355 -8.53 -30.72 4.47
CA THR A 355 -8.75 -29.43 5.14
C THR A 355 -9.64 -28.55 4.27
N SER A 356 -10.32 -27.56 4.87
CA SER A 356 -11.13 -26.60 4.11
C SER A 356 -10.33 -25.89 3.01
N ALA A 357 -9.05 -25.59 3.26
CA ALA A 357 -8.17 -24.97 2.28
C ALA A 357 -7.86 -25.92 1.10
N GLU A 358 -7.65 -27.21 1.35
CA GLU A 358 -7.45 -28.21 0.30
C GLU A 358 -8.73 -28.38 -0.53
N GLU A 359 -9.90 -28.44 0.11
CA GLU A 359 -11.19 -28.50 -0.58
C GLU A 359 -11.42 -27.29 -1.49
N GLU A 360 -11.16 -26.08 -0.99
CA GLU A 360 -11.27 -24.86 -1.76
C GLU A 360 -10.28 -24.82 -2.94
N SER A 361 -9.08 -25.36 -2.77
CA SER A 361 -8.04 -25.35 -3.81
C SER A 361 -8.43 -26.19 -5.04
N LEU A 362 -9.25 -27.24 -4.88
CA LEU A 362 -9.61 -28.19 -5.94
C LEU A 362 -10.25 -27.53 -7.18
N GLN A 363 -10.87 -26.36 -7.03
CA GLN A 363 -11.44 -25.62 -8.15
C GLN A 363 -10.38 -24.89 -9.02
N TYR A 364 -9.18 -24.69 -8.47
CA TYR A 364 -8.09 -23.92 -9.08
C TYR A 364 -6.94 -24.81 -9.57
N ILE A 365 -6.85 -26.05 -9.09
CA ILE A 365 -5.75 -26.96 -9.40
C ILE A 365 -6.12 -28.05 -10.42
N GLY A 366 -5.10 -28.64 -11.07
CA GLY A 366 -5.25 -29.73 -12.03
C GLY A 366 -5.50 -29.28 -13.49
N ARG A 367 -5.56 -27.98 -13.77
CA ARG A 367 -5.61 -27.44 -15.14
C ARG A 367 -4.27 -26.84 -15.53
N ALA A 368 -3.64 -27.37 -16.57
CA ALA A 368 -2.42 -26.80 -17.13
C ALA A 368 -2.74 -25.52 -17.90
N GLN A 369 -1.93 -24.47 -17.67
CA GLN A 369 -1.92 -23.27 -18.48
C GLN A 369 -1.17 -23.53 -19.80
N LEU A 370 -1.64 -22.93 -20.90
CA LEU A 370 -0.95 -23.03 -22.19
C LEU A 370 0.39 -22.30 -22.13
N LEU A 371 1.43 -22.90 -22.73
CA LEU A 371 2.71 -22.21 -22.87
C LEU A 371 2.56 -21.11 -23.93
N PRO A 372 2.99 -19.88 -23.63
CA PRO A 372 2.90 -18.79 -24.58
C PRO A 372 3.83 -19.04 -25.78
N VAL A 373 3.42 -18.57 -26.95
CA VAL A 373 4.26 -18.54 -28.16
C VAL A 373 4.80 -17.14 -28.40
N TRP A 374 5.99 -17.04 -29.00
CA TRP A 374 6.72 -15.77 -29.14
C TRP A 374 5.91 -14.68 -29.85
N ASP A 375 5.28 -15.00 -30.98
CA ASP A 375 4.53 -14.03 -31.78
C ASP A 375 3.34 -13.45 -31.00
N GLU A 376 2.57 -14.29 -30.31
CA GLU A 376 1.45 -13.85 -29.47
C GLU A 376 1.93 -13.02 -28.26
N TYR A 377 3.01 -13.46 -27.61
CA TYR A 377 3.60 -12.75 -26.48
C TYR A 377 4.03 -11.33 -26.88
N VAL A 378 4.80 -11.20 -27.97
CA VAL A 378 5.32 -9.89 -28.39
C VAL A 378 4.18 -8.97 -28.84
N LYS A 379 3.19 -9.49 -29.58
CA LYS A 379 1.99 -8.72 -29.95
C LYS A 379 1.23 -8.24 -28.73
N GLN A 380 1.06 -9.10 -27.72
CA GLN A 380 0.44 -8.72 -26.46
C GLN A 380 1.25 -7.64 -25.73
N MET A 381 2.59 -7.73 -25.75
CA MET A 381 3.50 -6.78 -25.10
C MET A 381 3.51 -5.40 -25.77
N MET A 382 3.53 -5.35 -27.10
CA MET A 382 3.48 -4.12 -27.88
C MET A 382 2.08 -3.50 -27.96
N GLY A 383 1.02 -4.30 -27.76
CA GLY A 383 -0.36 -3.82 -27.88
C GLY A 383 -0.63 -3.24 -29.26
N LYS A 384 -1.20 -2.02 -29.32
CA LYS A 384 -1.53 -1.36 -30.60
C LYS A 384 -0.31 -1.11 -31.50
N TYR A 385 0.89 -1.03 -30.93
CA TYR A 385 2.12 -0.79 -31.69
C TYR A 385 2.60 -2.03 -32.46
N ALA A 386 2.04 -3.22 -32.18
CA ALA A 386 2.36 -4.45 -32.90
C ALA A 386 2.05 -4.34 -34.42
N ALA A 387 1.05 -3.56 -34.81
CA ALA A 387 0.73 -3.33 -36.21
C ALA A 387 1.84 -2.56 -36.97
N THR A 388 2.66 -1.80 -36.25
CA THR A 388 3.77 -1.02 -36.81
C THR A 388 5.08 -1.79 -36.78
N PHE A 389 5.37 -2.48 -35.68
CA PHE A 389 6.68 -3.11 -35.45
C PHE A 389 6.71 -4.62 -35.72
N GLY A 390 5.56 -5.30 -35.83
CA GLY A 390 5.51 -6.75 -35.96
C GLY A 390 6.17 -7.44 -34.75
N ASP A 391 7.25 -8.17 -34.99
CA ASP A 391 8.09 -8.82 -33.99
C ASP A 391 9.43 -8.09 -33.72
N ASP A 392 9.66 -6.92 -34.32
CA ASP A 392 10.87 -6.11 -34.11
C ASP A 392 10.84 -5.40 -32.74
N THR A 393 11.22 -6.17 -31.72
CA THR A 393 11.28 -5.69 -30.34
C THR A 393 12.28 -4.54 -30.15
N GLU A 394 13.39 -4.50 -30.90
CA GLU A 394 14.41 -3.47 -30.75
C GLU A 394 13.93 -2.12 -31.27
N ALA A 395 13.30 -2.10 -32.45
CA ALA A 395 12.69 -0.90 -33.02
C ALA A 395 11.57 -0.37 -32.11
N PHE A 396 10.70 -1.24 -31.61
CA PHE A 396 9.66 -0.86 -30.65
C PHE A 396 10.25 -0.23 -29.39
N GLN A 397 11.22 -0.91 -28.75
CA GLN A 397 11.82 -0.41 -27.53
C GLN A 397 12.52 0.94 -27.75
N LYS A 398 13.26 1.09 -28.86
CA LYS A 398 13.93 2.34 -29.23
C LYS A 398 12.91 3.47 -29.43
N PHE A 399 11.83 3.20 -30.16
CA PHE A 399 10.74 4.15 -30.38
C PHE A 399 10.09 4.59 -29.06
N MET A 400 9.74 3.64 -28.20
CA MET A 400 9.09 3.94 -26.93
C MET A 400 10.01 4.72 -25.99
N ARG A 401 11.29 4.35 -25.90
CA ARG A 401 12.29 5.09 -25.10
C ARG A 401 12.46 6.54 -25.58
N ALA A 402 12.45 6.76 -26.88
CA ALA A 402 12.53 8.11 -27.46
C ALA A 402 11.28 8.97 -27.19
N ASN A 403 10.16 8.36 -26.81
CA ASN A 403 8.87 9.03 -26.60
C ASN A 403 8.41 9.06 -25.14
N LEU A 404 9.22 8.60 -24.17
CA LEU A 404 8.83 8.55 -22.75
C LEU A 404 8.38 9.91 -22.19
N ASP A 405 8.96 11.00 -22.67
CA ASP A 405 8.63 12.37 -22.26
C ASP A 405 7.25 12.87 -22.74
N TYR A 406 6.63 12.11 -23.65
CA TYR A 406 5.33 12.42 -24.27
C TYR A 406 4.27 11.38 -23.93
N ILE A 407 4.58 10.39 -23.07
CA ILE A 407 3.62 9.37 -22.68
C ILE A 407 2.50 9.97 -21.84
N TYR A 408 1.27 9.66 -22.21
CA TYR A 408 0.07 9.97 -21.47
C TYR A 408 -0.70 8.68 -21.17
N CYS A 409 -1.10 8.52 -19.91
CA CYS A 409 -1.95 7.40 -19.49
C CYS A 409 -3.34 7.93 -19.11
N ASN A 410 -4.37 7.29 -19.64
CA ASN A 410 -5.75 7.69 -19.38
C ASN A 410 -6.12 7.41 -17.91
N ALA A 411 -6.59 8.43 -17.20
CA ALA A 411 -7.03 8.32 -15.80
C ALA A 411 -8.14 7.28 -15.58
N LYS A 412 -8.92 6.99 -16.62
CA LYS A 412 -10.02 6.00 -16.60
C LYS A 412 -9.66 4.68 -17.30
N GLY A 413 -8.46 4.57 -17.88
CA GLY A 413 -8.02 3.41 -18.65
C GLY A 413 -7.56 2.24 -17.78
N PHE A 414 -7.36 1.08 -18.41
CA PHE A 414 -6.84 -0.12 -17.78
C PHE A 414 -5.43 -0.44 -18.30
N PHE A 415 -4.41 0.05 -17.59
CA PHE A 415 -3.00 -0.04 -17.97
C PHE A 415 -2.68 0.46 -19.40
N GLU A 416 -3.55 1.34 -19.91
CA GLU A 416 -3.43 1.94 -21.23
C GLU A 416 -2.49 3.15 -21.20
N TYR A 417 -1.67 3.26 -22.24
CA TYR A 417 -0.76 4.37 -22.44
C TYR A 417 -0.65 4.69 -23.93
N ASP A 418 -0.52 5.97 -24.24
CA ASP A 418 -0.34 6.50 -25.59
C ASP A 418 0.71 7.60 -25.62
N ILE A 419 1.22 7.89 -26.81
CA ILE A 419 2.01 9.11 -27.05
C ILE A 419 1.01 10.26 -27.22
N ASP A 420 1.18 11.30 -26.43
CA ASP A 420 0.40 12.53 -26.54
C ASP A 420 0.88 13.36 -27.73
N GLU A 421 0.25 13.16 -28.88
CA GLU A 421 0.61 13.81 -30.16
C GLU A 421 0.57 15.35 -30.06
N ASP A 422 -0.34 15.92 -29.26
CA ASP A 422 -0.41 17.36 -29.02
C ASP A 422 0.87 17.86 -28.33
N VAL A 423 1.34 17.15 -27.30
CA VAL A 423 2.58 17.50 -26.58
C VAL A 423 3.81 17.20 -27.42
N GLN A 424 3.81 16.09 -28.16
CA GLN A 424 4.89 15.72 -29.08
C GLN A 424 5.05 16.79 -30.18
N ALA A 425 3.96 17.31 -30.74
CA ALA A 425 3.98 18.39 -31.73
C ALA A 425 4.47 19.74 -31.17
N ILE A 426 4.34 19.96 -29.86
CA ILE A 426 4.93 21.11 -29.16
C ILE A 426 6.42 20.90 -28.91
N GLY A 427 6.85 19.64 -28.73
CA GLY A 427 8.25 19.26 -28.52
C GLY A 427 8.77 19.54 -27.10
N VAL A 428 7.89 19.68 -26.11
CA VAL A 428 8.27 19.94 -24.70
C VAL A 428 7.70 18.84 -23.81
N PRO A 429 8.50 18.19 -22.93
CA PRO A 429 8.03 17.11 -22.07
C PRO A 429 6.82 17.47 -21.20
N ASN A 430 5.89 16.53 -21.04
CA ASN A 430 4.61 16.78 -20.37
C ASN A 430 4.70 17.05 -18.86
N HIS A 431 5.77 16.61 -18.22
CA HIS A 431 5.99 16.73 -16.78
C HIS A 431 6.76 18.01 -16.40
N GLY A 432 7.18 18.82 -17.37
CA GLY A 432 7.93 20.04 -17.14
C GLY A 432 7.08 21.31 -17.18
N LEU A 433 7.26 22.23 -16.22
CA LEU A 433 6.58 23.54 -16.23
C LEU A 433 6.84 24.36 -17.51
N LYS A 434 7.93 24.05 -18.22
CA LYS A 434 8.24 24.63 -19.54
C LYS A 434 7.14 24.37 -20.57
N LEU A 435 6.38 23.28 -20.45
CA LEU A 435 5.24 23.02 -21.32
C LEU A 435 4.17 24.10 -21.14
N LEU A 436 3.85 24.43 -19.88
CA LEU A 436 2.88 25.49 -19.58
C LEU A 436 3.37 26.84 -20.11
N ASP A 437 4.65 27.18 -19.89
CA ASP A 437 5.27 28.40 -20.41
C ASP A 437 5.17 28.49 -21.95
N LYS A 438 5.45 27.37 -22.64
CA LYS A 438 5.40 27.28 -24.10
C LYS A 438 3.97 27.47 -24.61
N CYS A 439 2.98 26.80 -24.02
CA CYS A 439 1.57 26.94 -24.41
C CYS A 439 1.04 28.36 -24.15
N ILE A 440 1.39 28.99 -23.03
CA ILE A 440 1.01 30.38 -22.74
C ILE A 440 1.62 31.33 -23.78
N GLY A 441 2.89 31.12 -24.14
CA GLY A 441 3.56 31.89 -25.18
C GLY A 441 2.93 31.70 -26.57
N MET A 442 2.48 30.50 -26.89
CA MET A 442 1.72 30.18 -28.12
C MET A 442 0.40 30.95 -28.16
N LEU A 443 -0.36 30.98 -27.06
CA LEU A 443 -1.60 31.76 -26.95
C LEU A 443 -1.37 33.26 -27.12
N ALA A 444 -0.34 33.81 -26.47
CA ALA A 444 -0.04 35.24 -26.55
C ALA A 444 0.32 35.70 -27.98
N LYS A 445 0.85 34.79 -28.80
CA LYS A 445 1.28 35.05 -30.18
C LYS A 445 0.26 34.60 -31.23
N ASN A 446 -0.88 34.03 -30.81
CA ASN A 446 -1.85 33.39 -31.71
C ASN A 446 -1.21 32.27 -32.59
N ASP A 447 -0.17 31.58 -32.09
CA ASP A 447 0.43 30.41 -32.76
C ASP A 447 -0.27 29.14 -32.27
N ARG A 448 -1.10 28.53 -33.14
CA ARG A 448 -1.87 27.30 -32.83
C ARG A 448 -2.59 27.39 -31.46
N PRO A 449 -3.43 28.42 -31.24
CA PRO A 449 -4.04 28.69 -29.94
C PRO A 449 -4.90 27.52 -29.43
N ASP A 450 -5.61 26.81 -30.31
CA ASP A 450 -6.45 25.67 -29.91
C ASP A 450 -5.62 24.53 -29.33
N LEU A 451 -4.47 24.21 -29.95
CA LEU A 451 -3.53 23.21 -29.44
C LEU A 451 -3.01 23.60 -28.05
N ALA A 452 -2.59 24.86 -27.89
CA ALA A 452 -2.10 25.36 -26.61
C ALA A 452 -3.17 25.29 -25.51
N LEU A 453 -4.43 25.67 -25.80
CA LEU A 453 -5.53 25.57 -24.84
C LEU A 453 -5.85 24.13 -24.47
N ARG A 454 -5.91 23.21 -25.44
CA ARG A 454 -6.16 21.78 -25.16
C ARG A 454 -5.11 21.23 -24.18
N VAL A 455 -3.83 21.52 -24.42
CA VAL A 455 -2.74 21.05 -23.56
C VAL A 455 -2.79 21.68 -22.17
N LEU A 456 -3.03 23.00 -22.06
CA LEU A 456 -3.15 23.67 -20.76
C LEU A 456 -4.31 23.09 -19.93
N LYS A 457 -5.48 22.89 -20.54
CA LYS A 457 -6.66 22.31 -19.88
C LYS A 457 -6.50 20.83 -19.56
N LYS A 458 -5.78 20.06 -20.38
CA LYS A 458 -5.49 18.64 -20.14
C LYS A 458 -4.57 18.43 -18.93
N TYR A 459 -3.52 19.24 -18.84
CA TYR A 459 -2.43 19.06 -17.86
C TYR A 459 -2.57 19.91 -16.60
N THR A 460 -3.68 20.64 -16.42
CA THR A 460 -3.97 21.38 -15.18
C THR A 460 -5.40 21.07 -14.70
N ALA A 461 -5.77 21.58 -13.52
CA ALA A 461 -7.16 21.54 -13.04
C ALA A 461 -7.95 22.80 -13.43
N GLU A 462 -7.38 23.65 -14.28
CA GLU A 462 -7.93 24.97 -14.60
C GLU A 462 -8.66 24.98 -15.95
N ASP A 463 -9.63 25.88 -16.09
CA ASP A 463 -10.42 26.08 -17.32
C ASP A 463 -10.37 27.53 -17.80
N LEU A 464 -9.15 28.08 -17.87
CA LEU A 464 -8.90 29.46 -18.32
C LEU A 464 -8.79 29.52 -19.85
N ASN A 465 -9.03 30.69 -20.43
CA ASN A 465 -9.16 30.82 -21.90
C ASN A 465 -8.14 31.76 -22.53
N THR A 466 -7.57 32.69 -21.77
CA THR A 466 -6.68 33.72 -22.32
C THR A 466 -5.24 33.58 -21.81
N ALA A 467 -4.27 33.99 -22.63
CA ALA A 467 -2.87 33.99 -22.23
C ALA A 467 -2.61 34.78 -20.93
N LYS A 468 -3.35 35.87 -20.71
CA LYS A 468 -3.24 36.71 -19.52
C LYS A 468 -3.69 35.96 -18.26
N GLU A 469 -4.84 35.27 -18.32
CA GLU A 469 -5.34 34.46 -17.20
C GLU A 469 -4.36 33.35 -16.85
N TRP A 470 -3.89 32.60 -17.84
CA TRP A 470 -2.92 31.52 -17.63
C TRP A 470 -1.59 32.03 -17.07
N SER A 471 -1.07 33.14 -17.61
CA SER A 471 0.16 33.77 -17.12
C SER A 471 0.03 34.18 -15.64
N ASN A 472 -1.10 34.81 -15.28
CA ASN A 472 -1.39 35.20 -13.89
C ASN A 472 -1.48 33.99 -12.97
N TRP A 473 -2.17 32.93 -13.39
CA TRP A 473 -2.28 31.70 -12.62
C TRP A 473 -0.92 31.03 -12.41
N LEU A 474 -0.13 30.90 -13.48
CA LEU A 474 1.19 30.28 -13.42
C LEU A 474 2.13 31.10 -12.54
N ALA A 475 2.14 32.43 -12.67
CA ALA A 475 2.95 33.30 -11.83
C ALA A 475 2.60 33.15 -10.33
N LYS A 476 1.30 33.07 -10.00
CA LYS A 476 0.81 32.89 -8.62
C LYS A 476 1.20 31.53 -8.05
N ASN A 477 1.14 30.47 -8.85
CA ASN A 477 1.23 29.09 -8.36
C ASN A 477 2.58 28.41 -8.62
N ARG A 478 3.46 28.95 -9.46
CA ARG A 478 4.68 28.28 -9.97
C ARG A 478 5.49 27.56 -8.89
N LYS A 479 5.72 28.18 -7.74
CA LYS A 479 6.53 27.61 -6.65
C LYS A 479 5.84 26.45 -5.91
N LYS A 480 4.52 26.32 -6.07
CA LYS A 480 3.69 25.28 -5.45
C LYS A 480 3.36 24.14 -6.42
N LEU A 481 3.65 24.29 -7.72
CA LEU A 481 3.30 23.29 -8.72
C LEU A 481 4.25 22.09 -8.70
N TYR A 482 3.68 20.89 -8.80
CA TYR A 482 4.38 19.64 -9.06
C TYR A 482 3.58 18.80 -10.05
N PHE A 483 4.25 17.94 -10.81
CA PHE A 483 3.58 17.05 -11.76
C PHE A 483 3.22 15.72 -11.08
N SER A 484 2.05 15.19 -11.40
CA SER A 484 1.57 13.93 -10.86
C SER A 484 0.95 13.07 -11.96
N GLU A 485 1.58 11.93 -12.25
CA GLU A 485 1.02 10.88 -13.09
C GLU A 485 -0.18 10.23 -12.39
N THR A 486 -0.08 10.00 -11.08
CA THR A 486 -1.10 9.28 -10.29
C THR A 486 -2.43 10.02 -10.09
N ASN A 487 -2.50 11.29 -10.49
CA ASN A 487 -3.72 12.11 -10.50
C ASN A 487 -4.09 12.54 -11.92
N GLY A 488 -3.98 11.59 -12.87
CA GLY A 488 -4.40 11.76 -14.25
C GLY A 488 -3.46 12.59 -15.11
N TYR A 489 -2.15 12.54 -14.84
CA TYR A 489 -1.11 13.27 -15.58
C TYR A 489 -1.35 14.79 -15.58
N ARG A 490 -1.30 15.41 -14.40
CA ARG A 490 -1.58 16.85 -14.22
C ARG A 490 -0.57 17.53 -13.31
N PHE A 491 -0.39 18.84 -13.52
CA PHE A 491 0.22 19.75 -12.57
C PHE A 491 -0.74 20.05 -11.42
N MET A 492 -0.29 19.74 -10.21
CA MET A 492 -1.02 19.90 -8.97
C MET A 492 -0.42 21.02 -8.13
N ILE A 493 -1.25 21.72 -7.37
CA ILE A 493 -0.83 22.77 -6.45
C ILE A 493 -0.62 22.15 -5.08
N ASN A 494 0.57 22.34 -4.49
CA ASN A 494 0.84 22.01 -3.10
C ASN A 494 0.05 22.96 -2.17
N THR A 495 -0.94 22.41 -1.47
CA THR A 495 -1.81 23.12 -0.52
C THR A 495 -1.36 23.01 0.94
N TYR A 496 -0.24 22.34 1.24
CA TYR A 496 0.25 22.21 2.62
C TYR A 496 1.02 23.44 3.12
N ASN A 497 1.31 24.39 2.22
CA ASN A 497 2.09 25.61 2.44
C ASN A 497 1.23 26.84 2.77
#